data_AF-A0A8H6ZDZ6-F1
#
_entry.id   AF-A0A8H6ZDZ6-F1
#
_cell.length_a   1.000
_cell.length_b   1.000
_cell.length_c   1.000
_cell.angle_alpha   90.00
_cell.angle_beta   90.00
_cell.angle_gamma   90.00
#
_symmetry.space_group_name_H-M   'P 1'
#
loop_
_entity.id
_entity.type
_entity.pdbx_description
1 polymer ?
#
loop_
_entity_poly.entity_id
_entity_poly.type
_entity_poly.pdbx_seq_one_letter_code
_entity_poly.pdbx_strand_id
1 'polypeptide(L)'
;MQSFFLLLAAALGTSASVVARAPLEINTPASAAQCEPLLITWSGGISPYVVFFCSQAVQTNPIQPTPLVDFGLVTGNSLTWIVNATLGQSLILEVTDDEANGLHTVTSAPFNVVDGAGAGCINGN
;
A
#
# COMPACT_ATOMS: atom_id res chain seq x y z
N MET A 1 62.86 15.64 -25.05
CA MET A 1 61.80 15.88 -26.06
C MET A 1 61.04 14.58 -26.22
N GLN A 2 59.72 14.63 -25.97
CA GLN A 2 58.66 13.61 -26.15
C GLN A 2 58.83 12.28 -25.41
N SER A 3 58.12 12.06 -24.29
CA SER A 3 56.68 11.69 -24.18
C SER A 3 56.36 10.34 -24.79
N PHE A 4 55.78 9.43 -23.99
CA PHE A 4 54.52 8.71 -24.24
C PHE A 4 54.25 7.78 -23.03
N PHE A 5 53.56 8.29 -22.01
CA PHE A 5 53.02 7.47 -20.91
C PHE A 5 51.76 6.76 -21.43
N LEU A 6 51.79 5.42 -21.48
CA LEU A 6 50.67 4.56 -21.86
C LEU A 6 49.60 4.57 -20.75
N LEU A 7 48.46 5.20 -21.02
CA LEU A 7 47.25 5.12 -20.21
C LEU A 7 46.50 3.81 -20.55
N LEU A 8 46.53 2.83 -19.65
CA LEU A 8 45.68 1.64 -19.73
C LEU A 8 44.55 1.77 -18.69
N ALA A 9 43.45 2.40 -19.09
CA ALA A 9 42.23 2.47 -18.28
C ALA A 9 41.38 1.22 -18.56
N ALA A 10 41.40 0.26 -17.64
CA ALA A 10 40.47 -0.87 -17.64
C ALA A 10 39.11 -0.38 -17.14
N ALA A 11 38.19 -0.07 -18.06
CA ALA A 11 36.80 0.24 -17.73
C ALA A 11 36.05 -1.06 -17.42
N LEU A 12 35.95 -1.40 -16.13
CA LEU A 12 35.02 -2.44 -15.66
C LEU A 12 33.60 -1.87 -15.73
N GLY A 13 32.88 -2.19 -16.81
CA GLY A 13 31.46 -1.87 -16.93
C GLY A 13 30.67 -2.72 -15.95
N THR A 14 30.22 -2.12 -14.84
CA THR A 14 29.21 -2.72 -13.97
C THR A 14 27.87 -2.63 -14.68
N SER A 15 27.45 -3.74 -15.30
CA SER A 15 26.08 -3.89 -15.76
C SER A 15 25.16 -3.90 -14.54
N ALA A 16 24.53 -2.76 -14.25
CA ALA A 16 23.43 -2.70 -13.30
C ALA A 16 22.24 -3.45 -13.91
N SER A 17 22.02 -4.69 -13.48
CA SER A 17 20.81 -5.44 -13.82
C SER A 17 19.63 -4.79 -13.11
N VAL A 18 18.83 -4.01 -13.85
CA VAL A 18 17.49 -3.62 -13.42
C VAL A 18 16.66 -4.89 -13.40
N VAL A 19 16.39 -5.42 -12.21
CA VAL A 19 15.37 -6.46 -12.03
C VAL A 19 14.03 -5.79 -12.32
N ALA A 20 13.38 -6.17 -13.43
CA ALA A 20 12.01 -5.76 -13.67
C ALA A 20 11.13 -6.33 -12.55
N ARG A 21 10.55 -5.44 -11.74
CA ARG A 21 9.66 -5.78 -10.62
C ARG A 21 8.21 -5.57 -11.05
N ALA A 22 7.32 -6.40 -10.53
CA ALA A 22 5.90 -6.19 -10.73
C ALA A 22 5.48 -4.89 -10.01
N PRO A 23 4.71 -4.00 -10.65
CA PRO A 23 4.18 -2.81 -10.00
C PRO A 23 3.33 -3.21 -8.80
N LEU A 24 3.31 -2.36 -7.78
CA LEU A 24 2.42 -2.55 -6.64
C LEU A 24 0.97 -2.43 -7.12
N GLU A 25 0.14 -3.40 -6.80
CA GLU A 25 -1.28 -3.41 -7.16
C GLU A 25 -2.12 -3.90 -5.98
N ILE A 26 -3.30 -3.30 -5.80
CA ILE A 26 -4.20 -3.57 -4.68
C ILE A 26 -5.52 -4.18 -5.16
N ASN A 27 -5.99 -5.22 -4.49
CA ASN A 27 -7.33 -5.74 -4.75
C ASN A 27 -8.37 -4.84 -4.07
N THR A 28 -9.27 -4.27 -4.85
CA THR A 28 -10.40 -3.51 -4.32
C THR A 28 -11.49 -4.47 -3.82
N PRO A 29 -11.88 -4.44 -2.54
CA PRO A 29 -13.03 -5.19 -2.06
C PRO A 29 -14.32 -4.77 -2.77
N ALA A 30 -15.22 -5.71 -3.05
CA ALA A 30 -16.55 -5.35 -3.57
C ALA A 30 -17.38 -4.57 -2.53
N SER A 31 -17.26 -4.97 -1.26
CA SER A 31 -17.90 -4.35 -0.10
C SER A 31 -17.23 -4.85 1.18
N ALA A 32 -17.43 -4.13 2.28
CA ALA A 32 -16.98 -4.55 3.60
C ALA A 32 -18.21 -4.83 4.49
N ALA A 33 -18.43 -6.08 4.88
CA ALA A 33 -19.53 -6.42 5.79
C ALA A 33 -19.17 -6.00 7.22
N GLN A 34 -20.02 -5.21 7.86
CA GLN A 34 -19.76 -4.67 9.19
C GLN A 34 -19.54 -5.79 10.21
N CYS A 35 -18.48 -5.65 11.02
CA CYS A 35 -18.07 -6.59 12.06
C CYS A 35 -17.75 -8.02 11.60
N GLU A 36 -17.51 -8.20 10.32
CA GLU A 36 -17.00 -9.44 9.74
C GLU A 36 -15.51 -9.28 9.38
N PRO A 37 -14.75 -10.38 9.30
CA PRO A 37 -13.39 -10.36 8.81
C PRO A 37 -13.37 -10.10 7.30
N LEU A 38 -12.63 -9.08 6.89
CA LEU A 38 -12.33 -8.78 5.49
C LEU A 38 -10.86 -9.12 5.20
N LEU A 39 -10.64 -10.03 4.25
CA LEU A 39 -9.31 -10.30 3.72
C LEU A 39 -8.96 -9.25 2.66
N ILE A 40 -7.81 -8.62 2.85
CA ILE A 40 -7.23 -7.66 1.93
C ILE A 40 -5.95 -8.26 1.37
N THR A 41 -5.71 -8.05 0.08
CA THR A 41 -4.55 -8.58 -0.62
C THR A 41 -4.00 -7.57 -1.61
N TRP A 42 -2.69 -7.61 -1.82
CA TRP A 42 -1.97 -6.84 -2.82
C TRP A 42 -0.91 -7.70 -3.47
N SER A 43 -0.32 -7.22 -4.56
CA SER A 43 0.77 -7.91 -5.25
C SER A 43 1.80 -6.92 -5.77
N GLY A 44 3.00 -7.41 -6.08
CA GLY A 44 4.11 -6.55 -6.49
C GLY A 44 4.65 -5.68 -5.34
N GLY A 45 5.44 -4.67 -5.70
CA GLY A 45 6.16 -3.82 -4.74
C GLY A 45 7.16 -4.59 -3.86
N ILE A 46 7.62 -3.95 -2.79
CA ILE A 46 8.66 -4.49 -1.90
C ILE A 46 8.24 -4.38 -0.45
N SER A 47 8.20 -5.51 0.26
CA SER A 47 8.02 -5.51 1.71
C SER A 47 9.19 -4.77 2.41
N PRO A 48 8.93 -4.00 3.49
CA PRO A 48 7.65 -3.90 4.20
C PRO A 48 6.69 -2.87 3.58
N TYR A 49 5.39 -3.13 3.76
CA TYR A 49 4.30 -2.28 3.29
C TYR A 49 3.71 -1.49 4.46
N VAL A 50 3.35 -0.23 4.25
CA VAL A 50 2.52 0.55 5.18
C VAL A 50 1.09 0.54 4.66
N VAL A 51 0.12 0.13 5.50
CA VAL A 51 -1.26 -0.07 5.07
C VAL A 51 -2.25 0.69 5.94
N PHE A 52 -3.17 1.43 5.32
CA PHE A 52 -4.20 2.17 6.04
C PHE A 52 -5.53 2.25 5.29
N PHE A 53 -6.62 2.32 6.06
CA PHE A 53 -7.95 2.66 5.56
C PHE A 53 -8.21 4.13 5.75
N CYS A 54 -8.83 4.76 4.75
CA CYS A 54 -9.31 6.13 4.85
C CYS A 54 -10.80 6.20 4.47
N SER A 55 -11.50 7.18 5.04
CA SER A 55 -12.84 7.52 4.57
C SER A 55 -12.75 8.31 3.26
N GLN A 56 -13.59 7.98 2.29
CA GLN A 56 -13.63 8.67 1.00
C GLN A 56 -13.91 10.17 1.16
N ALA A 57 -14.68 10.58 2.18
CA ALA A 57 -14.98 11.99 2.44
C ALA A 57 -13.71 12.83 2.66
N VAL A 58 -12.61 12.20 3.10
CA VAL A 58 -11.36 12.88 3.43
C VAL A 58 -10.51 13.23 2.21
N GLN A 59 -10.79 12.66 1.03
CA GLN A 59 -10.12 13.09 -0.20
C GLN A 59 -10.55 14.49 -0.71
N THR A 60 -11.50 15.15 -0.05
CA THR A 60 -11.80 16.57 -0.33
C THR A 60 -10.69 17.52 0.14
N ASN A 61 -9.74 17.04 0.96
CA ASN A 61 -8.51 17.74 1.31
C ASN A 61 -7.29 16.84 1.01
N PRO A 62 -6.57 17.08 -0.11
CA PRO A 62 -5.46 16.22 -0.54
C PRO A 62 -4.23 16.28 0.36
N ILE A 63 -4.24 17.10 1.42
CA ILE A 63 -3.05 17.32 2.27
C ILE A 63 -2.87 16.19 3.29
N GLN A 64 -3.94 15.59 3.84
CA GLN A 64 -3.84 14.43 4.75
C GLN A 64 -5.18 13.67 4.81
N PRO A 65 -5.33 12.50 4.19
CA PRO A 65 -6.42 11.61 4.52
C PRO A 65 -6.26 11.18 5.99
N THR A 66 -7.25 11.45 6.84
CA THR A 66 -7.27 10.98 8.22
C THR A 66 -7.43 9.45 8.18
N PRO A 67 -6.41 8.68 8.59
CA PRO A 67 -6.52 7.23 8.60
C PRO A 67 -7.62 6.83 9.60
N LEU A 68 -8.60 6.07 9.12
CA LEU A 68 -9.61 5.43 9.96
C LEU A 68 -8.97 4.28 10.74
N VAL A 69 -8.10 3.52 10.07
CA VAL A 69 -7.35 2.40 10.64
C VAL A 69 -5.95 2.42 10.05
N ASP A 70 -4.93 2.30 10.90
CA ASP A 70 -3.53 2.14 10.53
C ASP A 70 -3.07 0.76 10.98
N PHE A 71 -2.60 -0.06 10.04
CA PHE A 71 -2.07 -1.41 10.33
C PHE A 71 -0.56 -1.41 10.53
N GLY A 72 0.11 -0.27 10.35
CA GLY A 72 1.56 -0.14 10.43
C GLY A 72 2.27 -0.92 9.33
N LEU A 73 3.44 -1.47 9.69
CA LEU A 73 4.29 -2.24 8.78
C LEU A 73 3.79 -3.69 8.66
N VAL A 74 3.49 -4.09 7.42
CA VAL A 74 3.10 -5.44 7.06
C VAL A 74 4.15 -6.05 6.14
N THR A 75 4.66 -7.23 6.47
CA THR A 75 5.67 -7.94 5.67
C THR A 75 5.09 -8.93 4.66
N GLY A 76 3.83 -9.30 4.85
CA GLY A 76 3.08 -10.14 3.92
C GLY A 76 2.39 -9.32 2.81
N ASN A 77 1.76 -10.02 1.89
CA ASN A 77 0.95 -9.43 0.81
C ASN A 77 -0.55 -9.44 1.12
N SER A 78 -0.91 -9.64 2.39
CA SER A 78 -2.28 -9.75 2.83
C SER A 78 -2.43 -9.35 4.29
N LEU A 79 -3.59 -8.83 4.64
CA LEU A 79 -3.99 -8.62 6.03
C LEU A 79 -5.47 -8.92 6.19
N THR A 80 -5.87 -9.32 7.40
CA THR A 80 -7.29 -9.48 7.75
C THR A 80 -7.70 -8.38 8.71
N TRP A 81 -8.79 -7.69 8.38
CA TRP A 81 -9.35 -6.61 9.18
C TRP A 81 -10.76 -6.98 9.63
N ILE A 82 -11.05 -6.83 10.93
CA ILE A 82 -12.44 -6.84 11.40
C ILE A 82 -13.04 -5.48 11.08
N VAL A 83 -14.06 -5.44 10.22
CA VAL A 83 -14.65 -4.21 9.69
C VAL A 83 -15.34 -3.41 10.80
N ASN A 84 -14.57 -2.59 11.52
CA ASN A 84 -15.01 -1.72 12.61
C ASN A 84 -15.42 -0.33 12.11
N ALA A 85 -16.05 -0.27 10.93
CA ALA A 85 -16.56 0.95 10.30
C ALA A 85 -18.10 1.01 10.36
N THR A 86 -18.66 2.22 10.27
CA THR A 86 -20.12 2.40 10.33
C THR A 86 -20.78 2.08 8.99
N LEU A 87 -22.03 1.60 9.06
CA LEU A 87 -22.81 1.20 7.90
C LEU A 87 -22.97 2.38 6.92
N GLY A 88 -22.78 2.11 5.63
CA GLY A 88 -22.88 3.13 4.58
C GLY A 88 -21.66 4.05 4.45
N GLN A 89 -20.61 3.86 5.26
CA GLN A 89 -19.34 4.55 5.02
C GLN A 89 -18.71 4.06 3.72
N SER A 90 -18.23 5.02 2.92
CA SER A 90 -17.40 4.76 1.75
C SER A 90 -15.94 4.86 2.17
N LEU A 91 -15.19 3.78 1.93
CA LEU A 91 -13.81 3.61 2.33
C LEU A 91 -12.91 3.45 1.12
N ILE A 92 -11.65 3.83 1.29
CA ILE A 92 -10.55 3.55 0.37
C ILE A 92 -9.42 2.89 1.16
N LEU A 93 -8.66 2.06 0.48
CA LEU A 93 -7.46 1.42 1.01
C LEU A 93 -6.24 2.01 0.34
N GLU A 94 -5.21 2.28 1.11
CA GLU A 94 -3.91 2.75 0.62
C GLU A 94 -2.81 1.84 1.13
N VAL A 95 -1.93 1.43 0.21
CA VAL A 95 -0.73 0.65 0.51
C VAL A 95 0.46 1.39 -0.06
N THR A 96 1.44 1.62 0.78
CA THR A 96 2.72 2.22 0.41
C THR A 96 3.83 1.20 0.57
N ASP A 97 4.64 1.00 -0.46
CA ASP A 97 5.92 0.28 -0.37
C ASP A 97 7.12 1.24 -0.40
N ASP A 98 8.20 0.83 0.27
CA ASP A 98 9.47 1.54 0.25
C ASP A 98 10.39 0.90 -0.80
N GLU A 99 10.41 1.51 -2.00
CA GLU A 99 11.35 1.12 -3.04
C GLU A 99 12.63 1.97 -2.94
N ALA A 100 13.77 1.42 -3.39
CA ALA A 100 15.03 2.16 -3.52
C ALA A 100 14.92 3.45 -4.36
N ASN A 101 13.83 3.64 -5.11
CA ASN A 101 13.53 4.82 -5.92
C ASN A 101 12.58 5.83 -5.21
N GLY A 102 12.18 5.56 -3.97
CA GLY A 102 11.25 6.36 -3.17
C GLY A 102 10.02 5.57 -2.70
N LEU A 103 9.18 6.23 -1.90
CA LEU A 103 7.89 5.67 -1.47
C LEU A 103 6.95 5.59 -2.66
N HIS A 104 6.35 4.42 -2.88
CA HIS A 104 5.36 4.21 -3.91
C HIS A 104 4.03 3.81 -3.27
N THR A 105 2.99 4.60 -3.55
CA THR A 105 1.69 4.50 -2.92
C THR A 105 0.63 4.17 -3.95
N VAL A 106 -0.17 3.15 -3.69
CA VAL A 106 -1.35 2.81 -4.50
C VAL A 106 -2.61 2.86 -3.66
N THR A 107 -3.69 3.29 -4.30
CA THR A 107 -5.01 3.43 -3.67
C THR A 107 -6.02 2.55 -4.40
N SER A 108 -6.91 1.91 -3.64
CA SER A 108 -8.03 1.14 -4.20
C SER A 108 -9.10 2.05 -4.80
N ALA A 109 -10.01 1.45 -5.58
CA ALA A 109 -11.30 2.10 -5.81
C ALA A 109 -12.11 2.16 -4.49
N PRO A 110 -13.06 3.09 -4.37
CA PRO A 110 -13.91 3.18 -3.18
C PRO A 110 -14.84 1.98 -3.05
N PHE A 111 -15.06 1.53 -1.83
CA PHE A 111 -16.00 0.46 -1.50
C PHE A 111 -16.80 0.81 -0.25
N ASN A 112 -18.02 0.29 -0.16
CA ASN A 112 -18.95 0.65 0.91
C ASN A 112 -19.01 -0.40 2.01
N VAL A 113 -19.25 0.07 3.23
CA VAL A 113 -19.61 -0.78 4.36
C VAL A 113 -21.09 -1.17 4.24
N VAL A 114 -21.35 -2.47 4.23
CA VAL A 114 -22.69 -3.08 4.15
C VAL A 114 -23.06 -3.75 5.47
N ASP A 115 -24.32 -4.13 5.60
CA ASP A 115 -24.82 -4.79 6.80
C ASP A 115 -24.12 -6.14 7.00
N GLY A 116 -23.88 -6.50 8.26
CA GLY A 116 -23.11 -7.68 8.65
C GLY A 116 -23.61 -8.24 9.97
N ALA A 117 -22.71 -8.62 10.89
CA ALA A 117 -23.06 -9.18 12.20
C ALA A 117 -23.59 -8.13 13.21
N GLY A 118 -23.94 -6.92 12.76
CA GLY A 118 -24.36 -5.79 13.59
C GLY A 118 -23.20 -4.87 13.97
N ALA A 119 -23.39 -4.01 14.98
CA ALA A 119 -22.47 -2.91 15.32
C ALA A 119 -21.51 -3.18 16.50
N GLY A 120 -21.40 -4.44 16.95
CA GLY A 120 -20.67 -4.80 18.18
C GLY A 120 -19.17 -4.49 18.17
N CYS A 121 -18.54 -4.49 17.00
CA CYS A 121 -17.11 -4.23 16.81
C CYS A 121 -16.73 -2.75 16.68
N ILE A 122 -17.70 -1.85 16.44
CA ILE A 122 -17.42 -0.42 16.18
C ILE A 122 -16.92 0.30 17.44
N ASN A 123 -17.31 -0.19 18.62
CA ASN A 123 -16.90 0.35 19.92
C ASN A 123 -16.11 -0.67 20.75
N GLY A 124 -15.73 -1.80 20.14
CA GLY A 124 -14.99 -2.88 20.80
C GLY A 124 -13.50 -2.58 20.76
N ASN A 125 -13.01 -1.91 21.80
CA ASN A 125 -11.59 -1.65 22.05
C ASN A 125 -10.79 -2.93 22.31
#